data_AF-A0A2A5BJM7-F1
#
_entry.id   AF-A0A2A5BJM7-F1
#
_cell.length_a   1.000
_cell.length_b   1.000
_cell.length_c   1.000
_cell.angle_alpha   90.00
_cell.angle_beta   90.00
_cell.angle_gamma   90.00
#
_symmetry.space_group_name_H-M   'P 1'
#
loop_
_entity.id
_entity.type
_entity.pdbx_description
1 polymer ?
#
loop_
_entity_poly.entity_id
_entity_poly.type
_entity_poly.pdbx_seq_one_letter_code
_entity_poly.pdbx_strand_id
1 'polypeptide(L)' 'MRAAGVLAFEYESARDSNNGICLALYNTSAFLHNKPNHTEQWLCETTANEVMFKPLYNSNIHHFPLDNFLVDGVLPVQA' A
#
# COMPACT_ATOMS: atom_id res chain seq x y z
N MET A 1 14.32 10.87 10.53
CA MET A 1 14.84 9.64 9.89
C MET A 1 15.79 9.93 8.73
N ARG A 2 15.36 10.59 7.64
CA ARG A 2 16.30 11.00 6.56
C ARG A 2 17.51 11.79 7.08
N ALA A 3 17.29 12.80 7.93
CA ALA A 3 18.36 13.61 8.52
C ALA A 3 19.31 12.81 9.44
N ALA A 4 18.90 11.62 9.88
CA ALA A 4 19.71 10.71 10.69
C ALA A 4 20.46 9.66 9.83
N GLY A 5 20.44 9.78 8.50
CA GLY A 5 21.12 8.86 7.59
C GLY A 5 20.42 7.51 7.39
N VAL A 6 19.18 7.36 7.87
CA VAL A 6 18.38 6.14 7.63
C VAL A 6 18.07 6.01 6.14
N LEU A 7 18.41 4.85 5.56
CA LEU A 7 18.19 4.57 4.14
C LEU A 7 16.86 3.88 3.88
N ALA A 8 16.39 3.07 4.83
CA ALA A 8 15.12 2.35 4.76
C ALA A 8 14.62 2.00 6.16
N PHE A 9 13.32 1.71 6.29
CA PHE A 9 12.73 1.14 7.51
C PHE A 9 11.53 0.25 7.18
N GLU A 10 11.24 -0.67 8.09
CA GLU A 10 10.12 -1.60 8.02
C GLU A 10 8.93 -1.09 8.82
N TYR A 11 7.72 -1.42 8.36
CA TYR A 11 6.47 -1.13 9.07
C TYR A 11 5.40 -2.17 8.71
N GLU A 12 4.43 -2.37 9.58
CA GLU A 12 3.33 -3.31 9.33
C GLU A 12 2.39 -2.77 8.24
N SER A 13 1.99 -3.65 7.33
CA SER A 13 1.06 -3.33 6.26
C SER A 13 -0.34 -3.12 6.81
N ALA A 14 -0.88 -1.90 6.68
CA ALA A 14 -2.29 -1.64 6.95
C ALA A 14 -3.25 -2.39 5.99
N ARG A 15 -2.74 -2.96 4.89
CA ARG A 15 -3.55 -3.63 3.85
C ARG A 15 -3.56 -5.15 3.96
N ASP A 16 -2.62 -5.73 4.70
CA ASP A 16 -2.50 -7.18 4.83
C ASP A 16 -3.05 -7.61 6.19
N SER A 17 -4.11 -8.42 6.19
CA SER A 17 -4.75 -8.91 7.40
C SER A 17 -3.83 -9.79 8.27
N ASN A 18 -2.72 -10.27 7.72
CA ASN A 18 -1.71 -11.03 8.45
C ASN A 18 -0.55 -10.15 8.96
N ASN A 19 -0.69 -8.81 8.90
CA ASN A 19 0.34 -7.85 9.30
C ASN A 19 1.68 -8.06 8.58
N GLY A 20 1.63 -8.34 7.28
CA GLY A 20 2.84 -8.45 6.45
C GLY A 20 3.70 -7.19 6.51
N ILE A 21 5.02 -7.34 6.37
CA ILE A 21 5.95 -6.21 6.46
C ILE A 21 6.01 -5.44 5.14
N CYS A 22 5.79 -4.13 5.23
CA CYS A 22 6.11 -3.17 4.19
C CYS A 22 7.49 -2.56 4.45
N LEU A 23 8.18 -2.18 3.37
CA LEU A 23 9.47 -1.49 3.42
C LEU A 23 9.33 -0.09 2.82
N ALA A 24 9.77 0.92 3.55
CA ALA A 24 9.89 2.28 3.06
C ALA A 24 11.35 2.60 2.75
N LEU A 25 11.61 3.08 1.53
CA LEU A 25 12.95 3.49 1.09
C LEU A 25 13.06 5.02 1.08
N TYR A 26 14.17 5.55 1.60
CA TYR A 26 14.46 6.98 1.59
C TYR A 26 15.32 7.42 0.41
N ASN A 27 15.96 6.50 -0.29
CA ASN A 27 16.65 6.73 -1.56
C ASN A 27 16.35 5.59 -2.55
N THR A 28 16.80 5.74 -3.80
CA THR A 28 16.52 4.78 -4.88
C THR A 28 17.62 3.74 -5.10
N SER A 29 18.67 3.69 -4.26
CA SER A 29 19.84 2.84 -4.54
C SER A 29 19.55 1.33 -4.47
N ALA A 30 18.42 0.94 -3.87
CA ALA A 30 17.98 -0.45 -3.83
C ALA A 30 17.34 -0.93 -5.15
N PHE A 31 16.94 -0.03 -6.05
CA PHE A 31 16.37 -0.42 -7.34
C PHE A 31 17.48 -0.81 -8.32
N LEU A 32 17.36 -2.01 -8.91
CA LEU A 32 18.26 -2.50 -9.97
C LEU A 32 17.96 -1.87 -11.34
N HIS A 33 16.72 -1.43 -11.54
CA HIS A 33 16.24 -0.91 -12.82
C HIS A 33 15.43 0.36 -12.61
N ASN A 34 15.41 1.22 -13.63
CA ASN A 34 14.61 2.45 -13.64
C ASN A 34 13.18 2.25 -14.16
N LYS A 35 12.77 1.00 -14.41
CA LYS A 35 11.44 0.61 -14.88
C LYS A 35 11.03 -0.70 -14.20
N PRO A 36 9.73 -0.89 -13.94
CA PRO A 36 9.24 -2.16 -13.43
C PRO A 36 9.37 -3.27 -14.49
N ASN A 37 9.61 -4.50 -14.05
CA ASN A 37 9.68 -5.66 -14.93
C ASN A 37 8.29 -6.08 -15.45
N HIS A 38 7.24 -5.68 -14.75
CA HIS A 38 5.85 -6.05 -15.04
C HIS A 38 4.93 -4.88 -14.76
N THR A 39 3.90 -4.71 -15.57
CA THR A 39 2.88 -3.65 -15.41
C THR A 39 1.55 -4.19 -15.89
N GLU A 40 0.49 -3.88 -15.14
CA GLU A 40 -0.85 -4.34 -15.42
C GLU A 40 -1.83 -3.18 -15.38
N GLN A 41 -2.95 -3.33 -16.08
CA GLN A 41 -4.06 -2.41 -16.04
C GLN A 41 -5.13 -2.90 -15.07
N TRP A 42 -5.65 -1.96 -14.28
CA TRP A 42 -6.57 -2.25 -13.17
C TRP A 42 -7.74 -1.27 -13.20
N LEU A 43 -8.93 -1.77 -12.88
CA LEU A 43 -10.08 -0.96 -12.52
C LEU A 43 -10.03 -0.68 -11.02
N CYS A 44 -10.30 0.57 -10.65
CA CYS A 44 -10.40 1.01 -9.26
C CYS A 44 -11.78 1.62 -9.06
N GLU A 45 -12.47 1.16 -8.02
CA GLU A 45 -13.72 1.74 -7.55
C GLU A 45 -13.55 2.17 -6.10
N THR A 46 -14.09 3.34 -5.76
CA THR A 46 -14.04 3.89 -4.41
C THR A 46 -15.42 4.39 -4.05
N THR A 47 -15.94 3.93 -2.92
CA THR A 47 -17.20 4.39 -2.34
C THR A 47 -16.93 5.02 -0.98
N ALA A 48 -17.98 5.45 -0.28
CA ALA A 48 -17.86 5.96 1.08
C ALA A 48 -17.34 4.89 2.07
N ASN A 49 -17.54 3.60 1.79
CA ASN A 49 -17.31 2.52 2.75
C ASN A 49 -16.19 1.56 2.33
N GLU A 50 -15.67 1.65 1.12
CA GLU A 50 -14.67 0.69 0.63
C GLU A 50 -13.90 1.19 -0.60
N VAL A 51 -12.77 0.54 -0.83
CA VAL A 51 -12.01 0.60 -2.08
C VAL A 51 -11.88 -0.81 -2.65
N MET A 52 -12.10 -0.95 -3.95
CA MET A 52 -11.91 -2.20 -4.68
C MET A 52 -10.98 -2.02 -5.87
N PHE A 53 -10.14 -3.02 -6.09
CA PHE A 53 -9.26 -3.10 -7.24
C PHE A 53 -9.48 -4.42 -7.99
N LYS A 54 -9.61 -4.35 -9.31
CA LYS A 54 -9.77 -5.51 -10.18
C LYS A 54 -8.79 -5.42 -11.36
N PRO A 55 -7.85 -6.37 -11.53
CA PRO A 55 -7.03 -6.42 -12.74
C PRO A 55 -7.90 -6.69 -13.98
N LEU A 56 -7.58 -6.09 -15.12
CA LEU A 56 -8.41 -6.27 -16.34
C LEU A 56 -8.41 -7.72 -16.84
N TYR A 57 -7.31 -8.44 -16.66
CA TYR A 57 -7.09 -9.78 -17.21
C TYR A 57 -7.13 -10.89 -16.15
N ASN A 58 -7.58 -10.58 -14.93
CA ASN A 58 -7.73 -11.52 -13.82
C ASN A 58 -9.08 -11.29 -13.13
N SER A 59 -9.71 -12.33 -12.60
CA SER A 59 -10.96 -12.24 -11.84
C SER A 59 -10.77 -11.96 -10.35
N ASN A 60 -9.54 -11.95 -9.84
CA ASN A 60 -9.26 -11.68 -8.44
C ASN A 60 -9.52 -10.20 -8.12
N ILE A 61 -10.48 -9.95 -7.22
CA ILE A 61 -10.78 -8.62 -6.71
C ILE A 61 -10.07 -8.44 -5.37
N HIS A 62 -9.35 -7.34 -5.23
CA HIS A 62 -8.78 -6.91 -3.97
C HIS A 62 -9.75 -5.90 -3.33
N HIS A 63 -10.25 -6.23 -2.14
CA HIS A 63 -11.28 -5.44 -1.45
C HIS A 63 -10.74 -4.93 -0.12
N PHE A 64 -10.97 -3.65 0.13
CA PHE A 64 -10.49 -2.92 1.31
C PHE A 64 -11.66 -2.13 1.92
N PRO A 65 -12.41 -2.72 2.88
CA PRO A 65 -13.47 -2.01 3.59
C PRO A 65 -12.89 -0.95 4.53
N LEU A 66 -13.58 0.18 4.69
CA LEU A 66 -13.18 1.32 5.52
C LEU A 66 -12.87 0.89 6.96
N ASP A 67 -13.68 -0.01 7.53
CA ASP A 67 -13.57 -0.48 8.90
C ASP A 67 -12.20 -1.09 9.24
N ASN A 68 -11.51 -1.66 8.25
CA ASN A 68 -10.15 -2.20 8.45
C ASN A 68 -9.09 -1.12 8.70
N PHE A 69 -9.41 0.15 8.39
CA PHE A 69 -8.48 1.28 8.48
C PHE A 69 -8.85 2.29 9.55
N LEU A 70 -9.96 2.08 10.27
CA LEU A 70 -10.37 2.95 11.37
C LEU A 70 -9.57 2.62 12.63
N VAL A 71 -9.05 3.65 13.29
CA VAL A 71 -8.45 3.57 14.62
C VAL A 71 -9.39 4.29 15.57
N ASP A 72 -9.92 3.58 16.57
CA ASP A 72 -10.96 4.08 17.48
C ASP A 72 -12.17 4.69 16.74
N GLY A 73 -12.56 4.08 15.62
CA GLY A 73 -13.70 4.50 14.80
C GLY A 73 -13.43 5.72 13.91
N VAL A 74 -12.19 6.21 13.85
CA VAL A 74 -11.81 7.37 13.04
C VAL A 74 -10.71 6.97 12.06
N LEU A 75 -10.83 7.44 10.82
CA LEU A 75 -9.76 7.26 9.84
C LEU A 75 -8.56 8.12 10.29
N PRO A 76 -7.38 7.53 10.53
CA PRO A 76 -6.23 8.27 11.01
C PRO A 76 -5.79 9.29 9.96
N VAL A 77 -5.72 10.55 10.38
CA VAL A 77 -5.18 11.64 9.55
C VAL A 77 -3.67 11.70 9.80
N GLN A 78 -2.87 11.79 8.73
CA GLN A 78 -1.43 12.03 8.90
C GLN A 78 -1.25 13.43 9.51
N ALA A 79 -0.63 13.48 10.70
CA ALA A 79 -0.26 14.72 11.38
C ALA A 79 1.01 15.35 10.78
#